data_AF-A0A0D0RZT3-F1
#
_entry.id   AF-A0A0D0RZT3-F1
#
_cell.length_a   1.000
_cell.length_b   1.000
_cell.length_c   1.000
_cell.angle_alpha   90.00
_cell.angle_beta   90.00
_cell.angle_gamma   90.00
#
_symmetry.space_group_name_H-M   'P 1'
#
loop_
_entity.id
_entity.type
_entity.pdbx_description
1 polymer ?
#
loop_
_entity_poly.entity_id
_entity_poly.type
_entity_poly.pdbx_seq_one_letter_code
_entity_poly.pdbx_strand_id
1 'polypeptide(L)'
;METAPGLQTVIEGTDASWLDDFDSTLLVAARTSPLGRRLLARTLARGAASTLLAPSPKPALDRVVARWTPEKLRSLVRNIGVLAFAPAIRSEVGREPVRRLKLALDKRYLLALDRNVWDGEVPREVQVRLQQAMHTALEETDPTPGLQSLFDRHGCSELRAWAHPRDPAFTEWLALLHPRDQTLPPTHLPPSAVQQLYSVHAGN
;
A
#
# COMPACT_ATOMS: atom_id res chain seq x y z
N MET A 1 -11.45 -23.01 21.46
CA MET A 1 -11.66 -22.87 20.01
C MET A 1 -10.95 -21.61 19.54
N GLU A 2 -9.63 -21.73 19.37
CA GLU A 2 -8.71 -20.62 19.11
C GLU A 2 -9.07 -19.88 17.82
N THR A 3 -8.96 -18.55 17.86
CA THR A 3 -9.02 -17.72 16.66
C THR A 3 -7.73 -17.96 15.88
N ALA A 4 -7.83 -18.34 14.60
CA ALA A 4 -6.64 -18.53 13.77
C ALA A 4 -5.81 -17.22 13.76
N PRO A 5 -4.48 -17.27 13.95
CA PRO A 5 -3.65 -16.08 14.08
C PRO A 5 -3.75 -15.16 12.87
N GLY A 6 -3.98 -15.71 11.67
CA GLY A 6 -4.21 -14.92 10.45
C GLY A 6 -5.44 -14.01 10.52
N LEU A 7 -6.52 -14.46 11.18
CA LEU A 7 -7.72 -13.64 11.30
C LEU A 7 -7.50 -12.45 12.25
N GLN A 8 -6.72 -12.65 13.32
CA GLN A 8 -6.36 -11.57 14.22
C GLN A 8 -5.61 -10.47 13.47
N THR A 9 -4.56 -10.83 12.72
CA THR A 9 -3.74 -9.89 11.96
C THR A 9 -4.57 -9.07 10.96
N VAL A 10 -5.50 -9.70 10.24
CA VAL A 10 -6.35 -8.97 9.30
C VAL A 10 -7.30 -8.01 9.99
N ILE A 11 -7.98 -8.45 11.07
CA ILE A 11 -8.96 -7.60 11.77
C ILE A 11 -8.28 -6.43 12.50
N GLU A 12 -7.12 -6.65 13.11
CA GLU A 12 -6.35 -5.59 13.77
C GLU A 12 -5.76 -4.58 12.77
N GLY A 13 -5.32 -5.05 11.61
CA GLY A 13 -4.78 -4.19 10.55
C GLY A 13 -5.83 -3.49 9.70
N THR A 14 -7.10 -3.89 9.78
CA THR A 14 -8.18 -3.27 8.99
C THR A 14 -8.41 -1.83 9.45
N ASP A 15 -8.37 -0.89 8.50
CA ASP A 15 -8.70 0.51 8.73
C ASP A 15 -10.14 0.63 9.25
N ALA A 16 -10.35 1.51 10.23
CA ALA A 16 -11.63 1.65 10.90
C ALA A 16 -12.76 2.06 9.93
N SER A 17 -12.43 2.76 8.83
CA SER A 17 -13.42 3.24 7.86
C SER A 17 -14.21 2.15 7.14
N TRP A 18 -13.70 0.92 7.14
CA TRP A 18 -14.42 -0.23 6.63
C TRP A 18 -15.53 -0.72 7.57
N LEU A 19 -15.54 -0.23 8.81
CA LEU A 19 -16.42 -0.63 9.89
C LEU A 19 -17.08 0.58 10.58
N ASP A 20 -17.14 1.74 9.92
CA ASP A 20 -17.67 3.00 10.49
C ASP A 20 -19.16 2.92 10.89
N ASP A 21 -19.90 1.92 10.41
CA ASP A 21 -21.28 1.67 10.81
C ASP A 21 -21.40 1.16 12.26
N PHE A 22 -20.30 0.81 12.91
CA PHE A 22 -20.25 0.33 14.29
C PHE A 22 -19.80 1.43 15.26
N ASP A 23 -20.36 1.42 16.46
CA ASP A 23 -19.87 2.25 17.57
C ASP A 23 -18.38 1.96 17.86
N SER A 24 -17.60 3.02 18.09
CA SER A 24 -16.14 2.91 18.25
C SER A 24 -15.72 2.09 19.48
N THR A 25 -16.50 2.16 20.57
CA THR A 25 -16.27 1.37 21.78
C THR A 25 -16.56 -0.10 21.52
N LEU A 26 -17.64 -0.38 20.79
CA LEU A 26 -18.01 -1.72 20.36
C LEU A 26 -16.94 -2.32 19.43
N LEU A 27 -16.36 -1.53 18.53
CA LEU A 27 -15.28 -1.98 17.65
C LEU A 27 -14.03 -2.39 18.42
N VAL A 28 -13.61 -1.60 19.41
CA VAL A 28 -12.46 -1.94 20.28
C VAL A 28 -12.73 -3.25 21.03
N ALA A 29 -13.92 -3.41 21.61
CA ALA A 29 -14.30 -4.65 22.29
C ALA A 29 -14.38 -5.85 21.32
N ALA A 30 -14.88 -5.64 20.11
CA ALA A 30 -15.00 -6.69 19.10
C ALA A 30 -13.63 -7.15 18.60
N ARG A 31 -12.65 -6.25 18.46
CA ARG A 31 -11.27 -6.57 18.04
C ARG A 31 -10.53 -7.42 19.07
N THR A 32 -10.78 -7.22 20.36
CA THR A 32 -10.12 -7.97 21.44
C THR A 32 -10.81 -9.31 21.75
N SER A 33 -12.08 -9.48 21.37
CA SER A 33 -12.84 -10.71 21.57
C SER A 33 -12.71 -11.71 20.41
N PRO A 34 -12.49 -13.02 20.65
CA PRO A 34 -12.53 -14.05 19.60
C PRO A 34 -13.86 -14.10 18.82
N LEU A 35 -14.99 -13.91 19.51
CA LEU A 35 -16.31 -13.90 18.89
C LEU A 35 -16.51 -12.61 18.08
N GLY A 36 -16.11 -11.48 18.64
CA GLY A 36 -16.17 -10.18 17.96
C GLY A 36 -15.40 -10.18 16.65
N ARG A 37 -14.15 -10.67 16.66
CA ARG A 37 -13.34 -10.82 15.45
C ARG A 37 -14.01 -11.68 14.38
N ARG A 38 -14.67 -12.79 14.76
CA ARG A 38 -15.44 -13.61 13.81
C ARG A 38 -16.65 -12.89 13.24
N LEU A 39 -17.33 -12.06 14.02
CA LEU A 39 -18.45 -11.25 13.53
C LEU A 39 -17.97 -10.19 12.54
N LEU A 40 -16.91 -9.45 12.90
CA LEU A 40 -16.27 -8.47 12.00
C LEU A 40 -15.80 -9.13 10.69
N ALA A 41 -15.17 -10.31 10.79
CA ALA A 41 -14.77 -11.09 9.62
C ALA A 41 -15.95 -11.45 8.71
N ARG A 42 -17.08 -11.87 9.27
CA ARG A 42 -18.29 -12.19 8.50
C ARG A 42 -18.89 -10.96 7.83
N THR A 43 -18.82 -9.79 8.48
CA THR A 43 -19.23 -8.52 7.86
C THR A 43 -18.35 -8.19 6.66
N LEU A 44 -17.02 -8.25 6.83
CA LEU A 44 -16.06 -7.98 5.75
C LEU A 44 -16.18 -8.99 4.60
N ALA A 45 -16.40 -10.28 4.91
CA ALA A 45 -16.57 -11.35 3.92
C ALA A 45 -17.83 -11.18 3.04
N ARG A 46 -18.84 -10.42 3.49
CA ARG A 46 -20.03 -10.11 2.69
C ARG A 46 -19.82 -8.97 1.69
N GLY A 47 -18.68 -8.28 1.77
CA GLY A 47 -18.38 -7.13 0.91
C GLY A 47 -16.90 -7.11 0.54
N ALA A 48 -16.14 -6.23 1.20
CA ALA A 48 -14.78 -5.85 0.82
C ALA A 48 -13.73 -6.97 0.85
N ALA A 49 -13.99 -8.07 1.56
CA ALA A 49 -13.05 -9.17 1.77
C ALA A 49 -13.63 -10.54 1.32
N SER A 50 -14.46 -10.50 0.29
CA SER A 50 -15.23 -11.66 -0.19
C SER A 50 -14.35 -12.84 -0.60
N THR A 51 -13.19 -12.58 -1.20
CA THR A 51 -12.26 -13.62 -1.67
C THR A 51 -11.27 -14.01 -0.58
N LEU A 52 -10.78 -13.05 0.19
CA LEU A 52 -9.81 -13.24 1.28
C LEU A 52 -10.37 -14.15 2.38
N LEU A 53 -11.63 -13.91 2.75
CA LEU A 53 -12.33 -14.62 3.84
C LEU A 53 -13.28 -15.70 3.32
N ALA A 54 -13.23 -16.03 2.02
CA ALA A 54 -14.01 -17.11 1.45
C ALA A 54 -13.63 -18.46 2.10
N PRO A 55 -14.61 -19.31 2.44
CA PRO A 55 -14.33 -20.68 2.83
C PRO A 55 -13.72 -21.44 1.63
N SER A 56 -12.49 -21.93 1.78
CA SER A 56 -11.73 -22.61 0.74
C SER A 56 -10.91 -23.76 1.33
N PRO A 57 -10.71 -24.87 0.59
CA PRO A 57 -9.81 -25.95 1.01
C PRO A 57 -8.35 -25.50 1.17
N LYS A 58 -7.97 -24.39 0.51
CA LYS A 58 -6.71 -23.68 0.73
C LYS A 58 -7.06 -22.23 1.09
N PRO A 59 -7.18 -21.89 2.38
CA PRO A 59 -7.60 -20.56 2.81
C PRO A 59 -6.64 -19.50 2.27
N ALA A 60 -7.19 -18.51 1.56
CA ALA A 60 -6.39 -17.41 1.01
C ALA A 60 -5.79 -16.56 2.14
N LEU A 61 -6.55 -16.37 3.23
CA LEU A 61 -6.13 -15.69 4.45
C LEU A 61 -4.77 -16.20 4.97
N ASP A 62 -4.66 -17.51 5.23
CA ASP A 62 -3.45 -18.08 5.82
C ASP A 62 -2.26 -17.96 4.87
N ARG A 63 -2.47 -18.15 3.56
CA ARG A 63 -1.42 -17.95 2.53
C ARG A 63 -0.93 -16.51 2.51
N VAL A 64 -1.84 -15.55 2.53
CA VAL A 64 -1.53 -14.12 2.42
C VAL A 64 -0.80 -13.64 3.68
N VAL A 65 -1.30 -13.97 4.86
CA VAL A 65 -0.69 -13.56 6.14
C VAL A 65 0.62 -14.28 6.40
N ALA A 66 0.78 -15.54 5.98
CA ALA A 66 2.06 -16.24 6.11
C ALA A 66 3.15 -15.63 5.21
N ARG A 67 2.76 -15.07 4.06
CA ARG A 67 3.70 -14.50 3.09
C ARG A 67 4.10 -13.06 3.42
N TRP A 68 3.20 -12.31 4.06
CA TRP A 68 3.33 -10.87 4.21
C TRP A 68 3.11 -10.43 5.66
N THR A 69 4.06 -9.68 6.20
CA THR A 69 3.83 -8.90 7.43
C THR A 69 3.37 -7.48 7.08
N PRO A 70 2.66 -6.77 7.96
CA PRO A 70 2.28 -5.38 7.75
C PRO A 70 3.48 -4.47 7.45
N GLU A 71 4.64 -4.71 8.08
CA GLU A 71 5.88 -3.96 7.84
C GLU A 71 6.41 -4.19 6.44
N LYS A 72 6.46 -5.46 5.99
CA LYS A 72 6.90 -5.81 4.63
C LYS A 72 6.00 -5.18 3.59
N LEU A 73 4.69 -5.21 3.81
CA LEU A 73 3.71 -4.63 2.89
C LEU A 73 3.82 -3.10 2.83
N ARG A 74 3.93 -2.42 3.98
CA ARG A 74 4.17 -0.97 4.04
C ARG A 74 5.46 -0.58 3.31
N SER A 75 6.54 -1.33 3.51
CA SER A 75 7.80 -1.08 2.81
C SER A 75 7.69 -1.31 1.30
N LEU A 76 6.99 -2.36 0.86
CA LEU A 76 6.75 -2.63 -0.56
C LEU A 76 5.93 -1.52 -1.20
N VAL A 77 4.80 -1.15 -0.60
CA VAL A 77 3.93 -0.06 -1.05
C VAL A 77 4.75 1.22 -1.18
N ARG A 78 5.55 1.57 -0.16
CA ARG A 78 6.40 2.75 -0.22
C ARG A 78 7.42 2.68 -1.36
N ASN A 79 8.08 1.54 -1.53
CA ASN A 79 9.09 1.36 -2.59
C ASN A 79 8.49 1.47 -3.99
N ILE A 80 7.31 0.90 -4.21
CA ILE A 80 6.56 1.05 -5.48
C ILE A 80 6.18 2.51 -5.69
N GLY A 81 5.69 3.19 -4.65
CA GLY A 81 5.34 4.61 -4.73
C GLY A 81 6.53 5.51 -5.08
N VAL A 82 7.68 5.26 -4.46
CA VAL A 82 8.93 5.97 -4.76
C VAL A 82 9.38 5.70 -6.20
N LEU A 83 9.26 4.46 -6.67
CA LEU A 83 9.55 4.11 -8.05
C LEU A 83 8.59 4.79 -9.02
N ALA A 84 7.29 4.87 -8.70
CA ALA A 84 6.30 5.58 -9.51
C ALA A 84 6.62 7.07 -9.69
N PHE A 85 7.26 7.69 -8.68
CA PHE A 85 7.75 9.07 -8.73
C PHE A 85 9.18 9.22 -9.27
N ALA A 86 9.86 8.14 -9.65
CA ALA A 86 11.20 8.19 -10.23
C ALA A 86 11.35 9.22 -11.36
N PRO A 87 10.39 9.38 -12.30
CA PRO A 87 10.50 10.38 -13.36
C PRO A 87 10.57 11.82 -12.83
N ALA A 88 9.75 12.15 -11.82
CA ALA A 88 9.78 13.47 -11.18
C ALA A 88 11.06 13.66 -10.35
N ILE A 89 11.45 12.66 -9.58
CA ILE A 89 12.66 12.69 -8.74
C ILE A 89 13.93 12.87 -9.60
N ARG A 90 14.03 12.15 -10.73
CA ARG A 90 15.17 12.22 -11.66
C ARG A 90 15.25 13.55 -12.41
N SER A 91 14.10 14.20 -12.63
CA SER A 91 14.04 15.51 -13.29
C SER A 91 14.34 16.69 -12.36
N GLU A 92 14.44 16.46 -11.05
CA GLU A 92 14.70 17.51 -10.07
C GLU A 92 16.20 17.86 -10.04
N VAL A 93 16.52 19.13 -10.29
CA VAL A 93 17.90 19.64 -10.39
C VAL A 93 18.21 20.61 -9.25
N GLY A 94 17.19 21.08 -8.51
CA GLY A 94 17.36 22.03 -7.42
C GLY A 94 18.09 21.44 -6.22
N ARG A 95 19.15 22.12 -5.75
CA ARG A 95 19.96 21.67 -4.59
C ARG A 95 19.10 21.43 -3.35
N GLU A 96 18.21 22.35 -3.02
CA GLU A 96 17.40 22.27 -1.80
C GLU A 96 16.28 21.21 -1.89
N PRO A 97 15.47 21.14 -2.97
CA PRO A 97 14.56 20.02 -3.21
C PRO A 97 15.24 18.65 -3.13
N VAL A 98 16.39 18.47 -3.80
CA VAL A 98 17.15 17.20 -3.76
C VAL A 98 17.62 16.87 -2.34
N ARG A 99 18.08 17.86 -1.57
CA ARG A 99 18.48 17.66 -0.17
C ARG A 99 17.31 17.16 0.68
N ARG A 100 16.14 17.79 0.53
CA ARG A 100 14.90 17.40 1.24
C ARG A 100 14.44 15.99 0.84
N LEU A 101 14.46 15.66 -0.45
CA LEU A 101 14.14 14.32 -0.96
C LEU A 101 15.08 13.25 -0.39
N LYS A 102 16.39 13.51 -0.35
CA LYS A 102 17.37 12.57 0.24
C LYS A 102 17.11 12.31 1.71
N LEU A 103 16.79 13.35 2.48
CA LEU A 103 16.45 13.23 3.90
C LEU A 103 15.16 12.41 4.11
N ALA A 104 14.12 12.66 3.30
CA ALA A 104 12.84 11.99 3.45
C ALA A 104 12.83 10.52 2.99
N LEU A 105 13.62 10.20 1.96
CA LEU A 105 13.63 8.89 1.31
C LEU A 105 14.74 7.94 1.80
N ASP A 106 15.83 8.48 2.33
CA ASP A 106 17.02 7.73 2.72
C ASP A 106 17.45 6.74 1.61
N LYS A 107 17.61 5.44 1.89
CA LYS A 107 18.02 4.41 0.93
C LYS A 107 17.06 4.27 -0.26
N ARG A 108 15.78 4.66 -0.11
CA ARG A 108 14.79 4.58 -1.19
C ARG A 108 15.04 5.61 -2.29
N TYR A 109 15.82 6.65 -2.01
CA TYR A 109 16.26 7.59 -3.04
C TYR A 109 17.07 6.89 -4.14
N LEU A 110 17.92 5.92 -3.78
CA LEU A 110 18.69 5.15 -4.75
C LEU A 110 17.80 4.29 -5.63
N LEU A 111 16.73 3.71 -5.08
CA LEU A 111 15.73 2.98 -5.86
C LEU A 111 15.08 3.88 -6.92
N ALA A 112 14.74 5.13 -6.57
CA ALA A 112 14.19 6.08 -7.54
C ALA A 112 15.18 6.40 -8.66
N LEU A 113 16.50 6.33 -8.43
CA LEU A 113 17.52 6.59 -9.44
C LEU A 113 17.91 5.34 -10.26
N ASP A 114 17.54 4.15 -9.82
CA ASP A 114 17.91 2.90 -10.48
C ASP A 114 17.13 2.70 -11.79
N ARG A 115 17.83 2.90 -12.91
CA ARG A 115 17.28 2.72 -14.27
C ARG A 115 17.15 1.25 -14.68
N ASN A 116 17.78 0.32 -13.96
CA ASN A 116 17.67 -1.11 -14.26
C ASN A 116 16.31 -1.68 -13.87
N VAL A 117 15.66 -1.09 -12.86
CA VAL A 117 14.30 -1.49 -12.44
C VAL A 117 13.27 -0.90 -13.40
N TRP A 118 13.42 0.38 -13.73
CA TRP A 118 12.55 1.08 -14.68
C TRP A 118 13.24 2.36 -15.18
N ASP A 119 13.19 2.58 -16.49
CA ASP A 119 13.76 3.75 -17.18
C ASP A 119 13.08 5.08 -16.82
N GLY A 120 11.84 5.03 -16.32
CA GLY A 120 11.08 6.21 -15.90
C GLY A 120 10.44 6.96 -17.06
N GLU A 121 10.26 6.32 -18.22
CA GLU A 121 9.59 6.96 -19.35
C GLU A 121 8.08 7.00 -19.11
N VAL A 122 7.52 8.21 -19.07
CA VAL A 122 6.08 8.45 -18.90
C VAL A 122 5.60 9.57 -19.84
N PRO A 123 4.31 9.59 -20.21
CA PRO A 123 3.74 10.71 -20.93
C PRO A 123 3.97 12.04 -20.20
N ARG A 124 4.13 13.14 -20.95
CA ARG A 124 4.42 14.46 -20.40
C ARG A 124 3.38 14.93 -19.36
N GLU A 125 2.11 14.60 -19.56
CA GLU A 125 1.03 14.92 -18.62
C GLU A 125 1.22 14.25 -17.26
N VAL A 126 1.65 12.98 -17.26
CA VAL A 126 1.98 12.24 -16.05
C VAL A 126 3.20 12.86 -15.38
N GLN A 127 4.26 13.18 -16.14
CA GLN A 127 5.44 13.85 -15.63
C GLN A 127 5.09 15.15 -14.88
N VAL A 128 4.31 16.03 -15.52
CA VAL A 128 3.90 17.32 -14.95
C VAL A 128 3.10 17.13 -13.67
N ARG A 129 2.13 16.20 -13.67
CA ARG A 129 1.31 15.90 -12.48
C ARG A 129 2.17 15.40 -11.32
N LEU A 130 3.10 14.48 -11.58
CA LEU A 130 4.00 13.95 -10.54
C LEU A 130 4.92 15.04 -9.97
N GLN A 131 5.48 15.89 -10.83
CA GLN A 131 6.31 17.02 -10.41
C GLN A 131 5.53 18.00 -9.53
N GLN A 132 4.31 18.38 -9.94
CA GLN A 132 3.46 19.28 -9.16
C GLN A 132 3.14 18.70 -7.78
N ALA A 133 2.67 17.45 -7.72
CA ALA A 133 2.34 16.79 -6.46
C ALA A 133 3.55 16.68 -5.53
N MET A 134 4.73 16.36 -6.08
CA MET A 134 5.97 16.28 -5.32
C MET A 134 6.42 17.66 -4.82
N HIS A 135 6.32 18.70 -5.64
CA HIS A 135 6.72 20.06 -5.28
C HIS A 135 5.84 20.60 -4.16
N THR A 136 4.52 20.43 -4.25
CA THR A 136 3.58 20.80 -3.18
C THR A 136 3.94 20.12 -1.85
N ALA A 137 4.29 18.83 -1.86
CA ALA A 137 4.71 18.13 -0.64
C ALA A 137 6.07 18.64 -0.11
N LEU A 138 6.93 19.18 -0.98
CA LEU A 138 8.24 19.73 -0.60
C LEU A 138 8.16 21.14 0.00
N GLU A 139 7.08 21.88 -0.24
CA GLU A 139 6.86 23.24 0.29
C GLU A 139 6.58 23.24 1.80
N GLU A 140 6.16 22.11 2.37
CA GLU A 140 5.96 21.95 3.81
C GLU A 140 7.25 22.20 4.61
N THR A 141 7.10 22.69 5.85
CA THR A 141 8.25 22.96 6.75
C THR A 141 9.03 21.70 7.08
N ASP A 142 8.32 20.60 7.35
CA ASP A 142 8.86 19.24 7.31
C ASP A 142 8.16 18.46 6.20
N PRO A 143 8.81 18.26 5.03
CA PRO A 143 8.19 17.60 3.89
C PRO A 143 8.10 16.08 4.05
N THR A 144 8.72 15.51 5.09
CA THR A 144 8.84 14.06 5.23
C THR A 144 7.47 13.40 5.30
N PRO A 145 6.56 13.72 6.25
CA PRO A 145 5.27 13.02 6.36
C PRO A 145 4.40 13.18 5.10
N GLY A 146 4.40 14.37 4.49
CA GLY A 146 3.67 14.66 3.25
C GLY A 146 4.15 13.81 2.07
N LEU A 147 5.47 13.78 1.84
CA LEU A 147 6.09 12.93 0.81
C LEU A 147 5.82 11.44 1.07
N GLN A 148 5.94 11.01 2.32
CA GLN A 148 5.71 9.64 2.72
C GLN A 148 4.27 9.19 2.39
N SER A 149 3.27 9.99 2.78
CA SER A 149 1.87 9.75 2.45
C SER A 149 1.59 9.79 0.95
N LEU A 150 2.23 10.71 0.22
CA LEU A 150 2.13 10.80 -1.24
C LEU A 150 2.60 9.50 -1.92
N PHE A 151 3.77 8.99 -1.54
CA PHE A 151 4.30 7.76 -2.09
C PHE A 151 3.46 6.54 -1.70
N ASP A 152 2.97 6.45 -0.46
CA ASP A 152 2.11 5.32 -0.06
C ASP A 152 0.84 5.24 -0.89
N ARG A 153 0.18 6.38 -1.13
CA ARG A 153 -1.06 6.42 -1.93
C ARG A 153 -0.82 5.95 -3.36
N HIS A 154 0.24 6.44 -4.00
CA HIS A 154 0.59 5.99 -5.35
C HIS A 154 1.02 4.52 -5.39
N GLY A 155 1.86 4.10 -4.44
CA GLY A 155 2.32 2.73 -4.34
C GLY A 155 1.19 1.74 -4.11
N CYS A 156 0.19 2.12 -3.30
CA CYS A 156 -1.01 1.33 -3.07
C CYS A 156 -1.82 1.20 -4.36
N SER A 157 -2.02 2.29 -5.11
CA SER A 157 -2.74 2.24 -6.39
C SER A 157 -2.07 1.30 -7.39
N GLU A 158 -0.77 1.48 -7.61
CA GLU A 158 0.02 0.66 -8.54
C GLU A 158 0.01 -0.82 -8.16
N LEU A 159 0.24 -1.11 -6.87
CA LEU A 159 0.24 -2.48 -6.37
C LEU A 159 -1.14 -3.12 -6.48
N ARG A 160 -2.22 -2.40 -6.16
CA ARG A 160 -3.59 -2.91 -6.29
C ARG A 160 -3.94 -3.19 -7.74
N ALA A 161 -3.65 -2.28 -8.67
CA ALA A 161 -3.93 -2.47 -10.09
C ALA A 161 -3.18 -3.68 -10.66
N TRP A 162 -1.91 -3.86 -10.28
CA TRP A 162 -1.12 -5.03 -10.69
C TRP A 162 -1.59 -6.33 -10.04
N ALA A 163 -1.90 -6.31 -8.74
CA ALA A 163 -2.25 -7.51 -7.99
C ALA A 163 -3.68 -7.99 -8.27
N HIS A 164 -4.61 -7.09 -8.59
CA HIS A 164 -6.03 -7.42 -8.77
C HIS A 164 -6.29 -8.62 -9.71
N PRO A 165 -5.74 -8.68 -10.94
CA PRO A 165 -5.94 -9.84 -11.82
C PRO A 165 -5.15 -11.11 -11.40
N ARG A 166 -4.22 -11.02 -10.44
CA ARG A 166 -3.27 -12.09 -10.09
C ARG A 166 -3.58 -12.76 -8.75
N ASP A 167 -3.89 -11.96 -7.74
CA ASP A 167 -4.24 -12.39 -6.39
C ASP A 167 -5.30 -11.43 -5.81
N PRO A 168 -6.59 -11.71 -6.06
CA PRO A 168 -7.68 -10.87 -5.56
C PRO A 168 -7.73 -10.81 -4.03
N ALA A 169 -7.42 -11.91 -3.34
CA ALA A 169 -7.40 -11.96 -1.88
C ALA A 169 -6.32 -11.05 -1.28
N PHE A 170 -5.11 -11.05 -1.86
CA PHE A 170 -4.07 -10.10 -1.48
C PHE A 170 -4.49 -8.65 -1.75
N THR A 171 -5.18 -8.40 -2.86
CA THR A 171 -5.68 -7.07 -3.22
C THR A 171 -6.74 -6.57 -2.26
N GLU A 172 -7.67 -7.43 -1.85
CA GLU A 172 -8.67 -7.14 -0.83
C GLU A 172 -8.01 -6.84 0.51
N TRP A 173 -7.04 -7.65 0.94
CA TRP A 173 -6.31 -7.38 2.18
C TRP A 173 -5.57 -6.05 2.14
N LEU A 174 -4.85 -5.76 1.04
CA LEU A 174 -4.18 -4.47 0.85
C LEU A 174 -5.19 -3.31 0.92
N ALA A 175 -6.37 -3.46 0.32
CA ALA A 175 -7.41 -2.43 0.39
C ALA A 175 -7.91 -2.19 1.82
N LEU A 176 -8.06 -3.25 2.63
CA LEU A 176 -8.49 -3.13 4.03
C LEU A 176 -7.50 -2.37 4.91
N LEU A 177 -6.21 -2.34 4.57
CA LEU A 177 -5.19 -1.61 5.35
C LEU A 177 -5.22 -0.10 5.14
N HIS A 178 -6.04 0.39 4.21
CA HIS A 178 -6.15 1.80 3.86
C HIS A 178 -7.61 2.27 3.99
N PRO A 179 -7.83 3.59 4.14
CA PRO A 179 -9.18 4.13 4.25
C PRO A 179 -10.06 3.75 3.06
N ARG A 180 -11.32 3.38 3.33
CA ARG A 180 -12.31 2.94 2.34
C ARG A 180 -12.50 3.95 1.21
N ASP A 181 -12.64 5.23 1.57
CA ASP A 181 -12.91 6.32 0.62
C ASP A 181 -11.63 6.97 0.08
N GLN A 182 -10.48 6.30 0.23
CA GLN A 182 -9.23 6.78 -0.32
C GLN A 182 -9.31 6.82 -1.86
N THR A 183 -9.32 8.03 -2.41
CA THR A 183 -9.19 8.22 -3.86
C THR A 183 -7.77 7.84 -4.28
N LEU A 184 -7.66 6.82 -5.11
CA LEU A 184 -6.38 6.34 -5.61
C LEU A 184 -5.98 7.07 -6.90
N PRO A 185 -4.71 7.49 -7.01
CA PRO A 185 -4.21 8.11 -8.23
C PRO A 185 -4.16 7.11 -9.39
N PRO A 186 -4.19 7.57 -10.65
CA PRO A 186 -4.06 6.69 -11.81
C PRO A 186 -2.66 6.06 -11.86
N THR A 187 -2.60 4.85 -12.39
CA THR A 187 -1.40 4.03 -12.49
C THR A 187 -0.67 4.23 -13.81
N HIS A 188 0.64 4.13 -13.80
CA HIS A 188 1.50 4.28 -14.98
C HIS A 188 2.72 3.35 -14.96
N LEU A 189 2.97 2.62 -13.87
CA LEU A 189 4.11 1.70 -13.84
C LEU A 189 3.89 0.49 -14.76
N PRO A 190 4.94 0.02 -15.46
CA PRO A 190 4.85 -1.22 -16.19
C PRO A 190 4.73 -2.41 -15.22
N PRO A 191 3.95 -3.47 -15.57
CA PRO A 191 3.76 -4.62 -14.69
C PRO A 191 5.05 -5.36 -14.30
N SER A 192 6.09 -5.30 -15.14
CA SER A 192 7.40 -5.90 -14.89
C SER A 192 8.13 -5.25 -13.71
N ALA A 193 8.08 -3.92 -13.62
CA ALA A 193 8.72 -3.16 -12.53
C ALA A 193 8.07 -3.46 -11.18
N VAL A 194 6.73 -3.52 -11.15
CA VAL A 194 5.97 -3.90 -9.94
C VAL A 194 6.29 -5.34 -9.55
N GLN A 195 6.34 -6.26 -10.52
CA GLN A 195 6.69 -7.67 -10.27
C GLN A 195 8.10 -7.83 -9.71
N GLN A 196 9.09 -7.10 -10.22
CA GLN A 196 10.46 -7.16 -9.71
C GLN A 196 10.51 -6.78 -8.23
N LEU A 197 9.94 -5.62 -7.86
CA LEU A 197 9.88 -5.20 -6.45
C LEU A 197 9.07 -6.16 -5.59
N TYR A 198 7.93 -6.65 -6.08
CA TYR A 198 7.13 -7.63 -5.39
C TYR A 198 7.93 -8.90 -5.07
N SER A 199 8.66 -9.44 -6.05
CA SER A 199 9.45 -10.66 -5.87
C SER A 199 10.57 -10.50 -4.84
N VAL A 200 11.25 -9.35 -4.81
CA VAL A 200 12.30 -9.04 -3.84
C VAL A 200 11.74 -8.99 -2.42
N HIS A 201 10.54 -8.43 -2.22
CA HIS A 201 9.92 -8.34 -0.90
C HIS A 201 9.22 -9.64 -0.48
N ALA A 202 8.77 -10.44 -1.43
CA ALA A 202 8.10 -11.72 -1.19
C ALA A 202 9.09 -12.89 -0.97
N GLY A 203 10.33 -12.74 -1.43
CA GLY A 203 11.41 -13.74 -1.28
C GLY A 203 12.33 -13.51 -0.08
N ASN A 204 12.42 -12.28 0.42
CA ASN A 204 13.01 -11.93 1.71
C ASN A 204 11.97 -12.02 2.83
#